data_AF-A0A2M7N922-F1
#
_entry.id   AF-A0A2M7N922-F1
#
_cell.length_a   1.000
_cell.length_b   1.000
_cell.length_c   1.000
_cell.angle_alpha   90.00
_cell.angle_beta   90.00
_cell.angle_gamma   90.00
#
_symmetry.space_group_name_H-M   'P 1'
#
loop_
_entity.id
_entity.type
_entity.pdbx_description
1 polymer ?
#
loop_
_entity_poly.entity_id
_entity_poly.type
_entity_poly.pdbx_seq_one_letter_code
_entity_poly.pdbx_strand_id
1 'polypeptide(L)'
;MRAARVIQLCSEKNTKLIEPFLNNLISIILETNVEGVKRGFLKILSEMKDITKLIDCGILVDKCFEWIASQRENPAIRCYSINLIYNLYKIEPQLKNEFIFALNIAKEDKSSAVKYKAIKTFSFL
;
A
#
# COMPACT_ATOMS: atom_id res chain seq x y z
N MET A 1 6.83 -14.80 7.80
CA MET A 1 5.75 -15.50 8.54
C MET A 1 4.91 -16.32 7.57
N ARG A 2 4.79 -17.63 7.80
CA ARG A 2 4.05 -18.54 6.89
C ARG A 2 2.54 -18.28 6.89
N ALA A 3 1.95 -17.94 8.04
CA ALA A 3 0.51 -17.67 8.17
C ALA A 3 0.04 -16.46 7.33
N ALA A 4 0.78 -15.34 7.36
CA ALA A 4 0.44 -14.17 6.54
C ALA A 4 0.43 -14.49 5.04
N ARG A 5 1.33 -15.38 4.57
CA ARG A 5 1.34 -15.85 3.18
C ARG A 5 0.12 -16.70 2.84
N VAL A 6 -0.37 -17.52 3.77
CA VAL A 6 -1.60 -18.30 3.58
C VAL A 6 -2.80 -17.36 3.41
N ILE A 7 -2.94 -16.36 4.29
CA ILE A 7 -4.03 -15.37 4.19
C ILE A 7 -3.98 -14.65 2.85
N GLN A 8 -2.78 -14.23 2.42
CA GLN A 8 -2.58 -13.58 1.12
C GLN A 8 -2.96 -14.50 -0.07
N LEU A 9 -2.61 -15.79 -0.02
CA LEU A 9 -3.02 -16.76 -1.05
C LEU A 9 -4.54 -16.94 -1.09
N CYS A 10 -5.18 -16.97 0.08
CA CYS A 10 -6.64 -17.07 0.19
C CYS A 10 -7.33 -15.83 -0.38
N SER A 11 -6.82 -14.62 -0.08
CA SER A 11 -7.39 -13.37 -0.61
C SER A 11 -7.20 -13.23 -2.12
N GLU A 12 -6.05 -13.70 -2.66
CA GLU A 12 -5.79 -13.75 -4.11
C GLU A 12 -6.85 -14.62 -4.84
N LYS A 13 -7.33 -15.70 -4.20
CA LYS A 13 -8.37 -16.58 -4.76
C LYS A 13 -9.78 -16.05 -4.57
N ASN A 14 -10.08 -15.45 -3.42
CA ASN A 14 -11.39 -14.90 -3.12
C ASN A 14 -11.26 -13.67 -2.21
N THR A 15 -11.35 -12.49 -2.83
CA THR A 15 -11.22 -11.20 -2.13
C THR A 15 -12.32 -10.98 -1.09
N LYS A 16 -13.51 -11.59 -1.26
CA LYS A 16 -14.62 -11.44 -0.29
C LYS A 16 -14.32 -12.03 1.08
N LEU A 17 -13.38 -12.97 1.17
CA LEU A 17 -12.99 -13.57 2.46
C LEU A 17 -12.32 -12.57 3.39
N ILE A 18 -11.68 -11.53 2.84
CA ILE A 18 -10.90 -10.57 3.61
C ILE A 18 -11.71 -9.32 3.99
N GLU A 19 -12.80 -9.03 3.27
CA GLU A 19 -13.64 -7.83 3.46
C GLU A 19 -14.11 -7.64 4.92
N PRO A 20 -14.55 -8.68 5.66
CA PRO A 20 -14.97 -8.51 7.05
C PRO A 20 -13.82 -8.13 8.01
N PHE A 21 -12.57 -8.31 7.59
CA PHE A 21 -11.38 -8.17 8.45
C PHE A 21 -10.50 -6.97 8.07
N LEU A 22 -10.97 -6.08 7.18
CA LEU A 22 -10.17 -4.96 6.67
C LEU A 22 -9.68 -4.03 7.78
N ASN A 23 -10.54 -3.67 8.74
CA ASN A 23 -10.17 -2.80 9.86
C ASN A 23 -9.11 -3.46 10.75
N ASN A 24 -9.24 -4.77 11.00
CA ASN A 24 -8.25 -5.54 11.75
C ASN A 24 -6.92 -5.60 10.99
N LEU A 25 -6.95 -5.76 9.67
CA LEU A 25 -5.74 -5.74 8.83
C LEU A 25 -5.03 -4.40 8.91
N ILE A 26 -5.77 -3.29 8.86
CA ILE A 26 -5.21 -1.94 9.01
C ILE A 26 -4.52 -1.82 10.37
N SER A 27 -5.18 -2.17 11.47
CA SER A 27 -4.57 -2.14 12.81
C SER A 27 -3.30 -2.99 12.88
N ILE A 28 -3.33 -4.22 12.34
CA ILE A 28 -2.14 -5.09 12.33
C ILE A 28 -1.02 -4.49 11.48
N ILE A 29 -1.32 -3.91 10.32
CA ILE A 29 -0.32 -3.26 9.46
C ILE A 29 0.38 -2.10 10.20
N LEU A 30 -0.38 -1.32 10.97
CA LEU A 30 0.10 -0.17 11.71
C LEU A 30 0.93 -0.56 12.94
N GLU A 31 0.53 -1.61 13.66
CA GLU A 31 1.12 -2.01 14.93
C GLU A 31 2.26 -3.04 14.79
N THR A 32 2.30 -3.80 13.69
CA THR A 32 3.24 -4.90 13.57
C THR A 32 4.68 -4.44 13.31
N ASN A 33 5.60 -4.99 14.09
CA ASN A 33 7.05 -4.91 13.84
C ASN A 33 7.56 -6.02 12.91
N VAL A 34 6.69 -6.95 12.50
CA VAL A 34 7.09 -8.07 11.63
C VAL A 34 6.92 -7.66 10.17
N GLU A 35 8.04 -7.30 9.54
CA GLU A 35 8.07 -6.79 8.16
C GLU A 35 7.33 -7.68 7.16
N GLY A 36 7.48 -9.01 7.26
CA GLY A 36 6.79 -9.94 6.38
C GLY A 36 5.27 -9.98 6.55
N VAL A 37 4.75 -9.65 7.74
CA VAL A 37 3.31 -9.52 7.99
C VAL A 37 2.82 -8.21 7.39
N LYS A 38 3.49 -7.10 7.73
CA LYS A 38 3.19 -5.77 7.19
C LYS A 38 3.13 -5.78 5.67
N ARG A 39 4.18 -6.28 5.02
CA ARG A 39 4.25 -6.39 3.55
C ARG A 39 3.14 -7.28 2.98
N GLY A 40 2.90 -8.43 3.60
CA GLY A 40 1.88 -9.38 3.13
C GLY A 40 0.49 -8.78 3.15
N PHE A 41 0.12 -8.14 4.25
CA PHE A 41 -1.21 -7.53 4.41
C PHE A 41 -1.36 -6.25 3.58
N LEU A 42 -0.32 -5.41 3.51
CA LEU A 42 -0.35 -4.25 2.64
C LEU A 42 -0.49 -4.62 1.16
N LYS A 43 0.13 -5.73 0.73
CA LYS A 43 -0.08 -6.27 -0.62
C LYS A 43 -1.56 -6.59 -0.85
N ILE A 44 -2.20 -7.29 0.08
CA ILE A 44 -3.64 -7.63 -0.02
C ILE A 44 -4.46 -6.37 -0.27
N LEU A 45 -4.27 -5.33 0.56
CA LEU A 45 -4.99 -4.07 0.42
C LEU A 45 -4.71 -3.39 -0.93
N SER A 46 -3.45 -3.39 -1.37
CA SER A 46 -3.04 -2.76 -2.63
C SER A 46 -3.58 -3.43 -3.90
N GLU A 47 -3.96 -4.72 -3.80
CA GLU A 47 -4.49 -5.53 -4.91
C GLU A 47 -6.01 -5.72 -4.82
N MET A 48 -6.68 -5.07 -3.87
CA MET A 48 -8.14 -5.11 -3.76
C MET A 48 -8.80 -4.56 -5.02
N LYS A 49 -9.83 -5.28 -5.49
CA LYS A 49 -10.64 -4.87 -6.65
C LYS A 49 -11.56 -3.70 -6.32
N ASP A 50 -12.11 -3.69 -5.11
CA ASP A 50 -13.02 -2.67 -4.63
C ASP A 50 -12.40 -1.95 -3.42
N ILE A 51 -11.72 -0.84 -3.69
CA ILE A 51 -11.04 -0.04 -2.66
C ILE A 51 -12.04 0.73 -1.78
N THR A 52 -13.29 0.90 -2.22
CA THR A 52 -14.33 1.62 -1.46
C THR A 52 -14.73 0.89 -0.18
N LYS A 53 -14.39 -0.40 -0.06
CA LYS A 53 -14.55 -1.20 1.17
C LYS A 53 -13.60 -0.77 2.29
N LEU A 54 -12.56 -0.01 1.97
CA LEU A 54 -11.57 0.45 2.94
C LEU A 54 -12.06 1.73 3.63
N ILE A 55 -12.86 1.55 4.67
CA ILE A 55 -13.45 2.66 5.46
C ILE A 55 -12.42 3.17 6.48
N ASP A 56 -12.45 4.47 6.80
CA ASP A 56 -11.64 5.12 7.85
C ASP A 56 -10.12 4.86 7.77
N CYS A 57 -9.56 4.84 6.56
CA CYS A 57 -8.16 4.51 6.32
C CYS A 57 -7.17 5.69 6.36
N GLY A 58 -7.56 6.85 6.89
CA GLY A 58 -6.73 8.07 6.90
C GLY A 58 -5.35 7.85 7.54
N ILE A 59 -5.30 7.18 8.70
CA ILE A 59 -4.03 6.86 9.38
C ILE A 59 -3.14 5.96 8.52
N LEU A 60 -3.73 5.03 7.77
CA LEU A 60 -2.98 4.17 6.85
C LEU A 60 -2.46 4.96 5.65
N VAL A 61 -3.24 5.91 5.13
CA VAL A 61 -2.83 6.82 4.05
C VAL A 61 -1.60 7.63 4.46
N ASP A 62 -1.65 8.28 5.63
CA ASP A 62 -0.53 9.06 6.17
C ASP A 62 0.73 8.19 6.30
N LYS A 63 0.58 6.99 6.86
CA LYS A 63 1.68 6.03 6.97
C LYS A 63 2.21 5.57 5.62
N CYS A 64 1.34 5.40 4.63
CA CYS A 64 1.77 5.07 3.29
C CYS A 64 2.60 6.19 2.67
N PHE A 65 2.24 7.46 2.85
CA PHE A 65 3.07 8.58 2.40
C PHE A 65 4.43 8.62 3.10
N GLU A 66 4.46 8.45 4.42
CA GLU A 66 5.71 8.33 5.19
C GLU A 66 6.60 7.20 4.64
N TRP A 67 6.02 6.02 4.37
CA TRP A 67 6.75 4.88 3.82
C TRP A 67 7.28 5.17 2.42
N ILE A 68 6.48 5.78 1.54
CA ILE A 68 6.92 6.13 0.17
C ILE A 68 8.15 7.03 0.22
N ALA A 69 8.17 8.04 1.11
CA ALA A 69 9.28 8.97 1.26
C ALA A 69 10.49 8.37 2.03
N SER A 70 10.32 7.28 2.78
CA SER A 70 11.37 6.69 3.61
C SER A 70 12.37 5.83 2.82
N GLN A 71 13.64 6.21 2.81
CA GLN A 71 14.73 5.40 2.22
C GLN A 71 15.08 4.14 3.05
N ARG A 72 14.60 4.04 4.29
CA ARG A 72 14.89 2.91 5.18
C ARG A 72 13.84 1.81 5.11
N GLU A 73 12.65 2.13 4.63
CA GLU A 73 11.54 1.18 4.57
C GLU A 73 11.74 0.17 3.43
N ASN A 74 11.23 -1.05 3.62
CA ASN A 74 11.42 -2.12 2.65
C ASN A 74 10.88 -1.70 1.26
N PRO A 75 11.64 -1.87 0.16
CA PRO A 75 11.20 -1.52 -1.19
C PRO A 75 9.82 -2.05 -1.57
N ALA A 76 9.47 -3.26 -1.14
CA ALA A 76 8.17 -3.86 -1.43
C ALA A 76 7.03 -3.15 -0.69
N ILE A 77 7.23 -2.79 0.59
CA ILE A 77 6.24 -2.01 1.36
C ILE A 77 5.97 -0.69 0.64
N ARG A 78 7.04 0.01 0.23
CA ARG A 78 6.94 1.29 -0.49
C ARG A 78 6.19 1.15 -1.82
N CYS A 79 6.49 0.12 -2.61
CA CYS A 79 5.77 -0.15 -3.85
C CYS A 79 4.28 -0.46 -3.62
N TYR A 80 3.93 -1.19 -2.56
CA TYR A 80 2.53 -1.45 -2.21
C TYR A 80 1.82 -0.20 -1.69
N SER A 81 2.51 0.67 -0.94
CA SER A 81 2.00 2.00 -0.57
C SER A 81 1.67 2.84 -1.80
N ILE A 82 2.57 2.88 -2.81
CA ILE A 82 2.32 3.61 -4.07
C ILE A 82 1.05 3.09 -4.75
N ASN A 83 0.88 1.77 -4.82
CA ASN A 83 -0.33 1.16 -5.39
C ASN A 83 -1.59 1.52 -4.62
N LEU A 84 -1.53 1.40 -3.30
CA LEU A 84 -2.68 1.64 -2.44
C LEU A 84 -3.13 3.10 -2.56
N ILE A 85 -2.19 4.05 -2.47
CA ILE A 85 -2.49 5.47 -2.65
C ILE A 85 -3.00 5.75 -4.06
N TYR A 86 -2.44 5.15 -5.11
CA TYR A 86 -2.95 5.33 -6.47
C TYR A 86 -4.42 4.87 -6.61
N ASN A 87 -4.77 3.75 -5.98
CA ASN A 87 -6.15 3.26 -5.99
C ASN A 87 -7.09 4.18 -5.20
N LEU A 88 -6.63 4.69 -4.04
CA LEU A 88 -7.39 5.62 -3.22
C LEU A 88 -7.54 6.99 -3.88
N TYR A 89 -6.51 7.53 -4.53
CA TYR A 89 -6.56 8.79 -5.26
C TYR A 89 -7.67 8.84 -6.31
N LYS A 90 -7.97 7.70 -6.96
CA LYS A 90 -9.04 7.63 -7.96
C LYS A 90 -10.43 7.90 -7.39
N ILE A 91 -10.65 7.61 -6.10
CA ILE A 91 -11.91 7.86 -5.40
C ILE A 91 -11.84 9.13 -4.54
N GLU A 92 -10.64 9.51 -4.10
CA GLU A 92 -10.35 10.68 -3.26
C GLU A 92 -9.32 11.60 -3.97
N PRO A 93 -9.74 12.41 -4.96
CA PRO A 93 -8.82 13.22 -5.76
C PRO A 93 -8.01 14.26 -4.96
N GLN A 94 -8.47 14.60 -3.75
CA GLN A 94 -7.77 15.48 -2.82
C GLN A 94 -6.34 15.01 -2.46
N LEU A 95 -6.08 13.69 -2.55
CA LEU A 95 -4.76 13.11 -2.32
C LEU A 95 -3.74 13.41 -3.43
N LYS A 96 -4.16 13.98 -4.57
CA LYS A 96 -3.33 14.13 -5.77
C LYS A 96 -2.01 14.85 -5.51
N ASN A 97 -2.05 15.99 -4.82
CA ASN A 97 -0.88 16.85 -4.66
C ASN A 97 0.18 16.18 -3.78
N GLU A 98 -0.24 15.60 -2.65
CA GLU A 98 0.63 14.84 -1.76
C GLU A 98 1.20 13.61 -2.47
N PHE A 99 0.39 12.93 -3.29
CA PHE A 99 0.84 11.78 -4.04
C PHE A 99 1.87 12.12 -5.12
N ILE A 100 1.68 13.21 -5.86
CA ILE A 100 2.67 13.71 -6.82
C ILE A 100 3.99 14.03 -6.10
N PHE A 101 3.92 14.69 -4.94
CA PHE A 101 5.10 15.01 -4.15
C PHE A 101 5.84 13.74 -3.70
N ALA A 102 5.12 12.77 -3.11
CA ALA A 102 5.69 11.50 -2.68
C ALA A 102 6.31 10.69 -3.83
N LEU A 103 5.66 10.68 -5.01
CA LEU A 103 6.19 10.04 -6.21
C LEU A 103 7.47 10.70 -6.70
N ASN A 104 7.58 12.02 -6.67
CA ASN A 104 8.81 12.72 -7.07
C ASN A 104 10.00 12.35 -6.17
N ILE A 105 9.77 12.22 -4.86
CA ILE A 105 10.81 11.69 -3.94
C ILE A 105 11.17 10.25 -4.34
N ALA A 106 10.18 9.40 -4.62
CA ALA A 106 10.39 7.99 -4.95
C ALA A 106 11.06 7.76 -6.33
N LYS A 107 10.96 8.70 -7.28
CA LYS A 107 11.67 8.64 -8.57
C LYS A 107 13.19 8.75 -8.42
N GLU A 108 13.65 9.46 -7.38
CA GLU A 108 15.07 9.62 -7.08
C GLU A 108 15.61 8.52 -6.14
N ASP A 109 14.81 7.47 -5.89
CA ASP A 109 15.19 6.42 -4.96
C ASP A 109 16.38 5.57 -5.47
N LYS A 110 17.17 5.05 -4.52
CA LYS A 110 18.28 4.13 -4.81
C LYS A 110 17.80 2.75 -5.26
N SER A 111 16.61 2.33 -4.81
CA SER A 111 15.99 1.09 -5.24
C SER A 111 15.41 1.22 -6.64
N SER A 112 15.93 0.43 -7.58
CA SER A 112 15.42 0.37 -8.96
C SER A 112 13.93 -0.02 -9.01
N ALA A 113 13.49 -0.89 -8.09
CA ALA A 113 12.09 -1.30 -8.00
C ALA A 113 11.16 -0.14 -7.63
N VAL A 114 11.54 0.65 -6.61
CA VAL A 114 10.76 1.81 -6.16
C VAL A 114 10.75 2.88 -7.24
N LYS A 115 11.92 3.19 -7.82
CA LYS A 115 12.06 4.14 -8.93
C LYS A 115 11.17 3.77 -10.11
N TYR A 116 11.27 2.53 -10.61
CA TYR A 116 10.43 2.04 -11.70
C TYR A 116 8.95 2.17 -11.36
N LYS A 117 8.56 1.78 -10.14
CA LYS A 117 7.17 1.85 -9.70
C LYS A 117 6.65 3.28 -9.67
N ALA A 118 7.44 4.22 -9.17
CA ALA A 118 7.07 5.63 -9.11
C ALA A 118 6.93 6.23 -10.50
N ILE A 119 7.89 6.01 -11.40
CA ILE A 119 7.85 6.49 -12.79
C ILE A 119 6.63 5.94 -13.53
N LYS A 120 6.41 4.61 -13.44
CA LYS A 120 5.26 3.96 -14.08
C LYS A 120 3.93 4.47 -13.55
N THR A 121 3.83 4.71 -12.24
CA THR A 121 2.57 5.22 -11.66
C THR A 121 2.33 6.68 -12.04
N PHE A 122 3.40 7.48 -12.11
CA PHE A 122 3.35 8.87 -12.55
C PHE A 122 2.88 9.02 -14.00
N SER A 123 3.18 8.08 -14.90
CA SER A 123 2.66 8.15 -16.28
C SER A 123 1.15 7.94 -16.41
N PHE A 124 0.46 7.53 -15.35
CA PHE A 124 -1.00 7.35 -15.32
C PHE A 124 -1.74 8.51 -14.63
N LEU A 125 -1.02 9.50 -14.10
CA LEU A 125 -1.56 10.66 -13.36
C LEU A 125 -1.79 11.86 -14.27
#